data_AF-A0A963QSL5-F1
#
_entry.id   AF-A0A963QSL5-F1
#
_cell.length_a   1.000
_cell.length_b   1.000
_cell.length_c   1.000
_cell.angle_alpha   90.00
_cell.angle_beta   90.00
_cell.angle_gamma   90.00
#
_symmetry.space_group_name_H-M   'P 1'
#
loop_
_entity.id
_entity.type
_entity.pdbx_description
1 polymer ?
#
loop_
_entity_poly.entity_id
_entity_poly.type
_entity_poly.pdbx_seq_one_letter_code
_entity_poly.pdbx_strand_id
1 'polypeptide(L)'
;ATTQAVVSLLDERSKAPAERTPSIMQTPSMYQTARLVGNTVKEVIANSAPVGQSADAFSASFIFGGQIRGTEPRLFLIYPEGNFIETCDDTPFFQIGETKYGKPIIVRAYEPTMTFAETAKLLMVSFDSTIKSNLSVGLPLDLLFYERDTFKIGFRKRIRGDDRYYREISDGWSDALKSAFKHL
;
A
#
# COMPACT_ATOMS: atom_id res chain seq x y z
N ALA A 1 7.22 5.24 -14.31
CA ALA A 1 8.27 6.28 -14.27
C ALA A 1 8.05 7.24 -13.10
N THR A 2 6.87 7.87 -12.99
CA THR A 2 6.53 8.83 -11.91
C THR A 2 6.73 8.28 -10.49
N THR A 3 6.24 7.08 -10.20
CA THR A 3 6.35 6.46 -8.87
C THR A 3 7.81 6.29 -8.42
N GLN A 4 8.67 5.79 -9.32
CA GLN A 4 10.09 5.63 -9.05
C GLN A 4 10.79 6.98 -8.85
N ALA A 5 10.45 8.00 -9.65
CA ALA A 5 11.03 9.33 -9.51
C ALA A 5 10.70 9.97 -8.15
N VAL A 6 9.46 9.82 -7.66
CA VAL A 6 9.07 10.27 -6.30
C VAL A 6 9.90 9.56 -5.23
N VAL A 7 10.01 8.23 -5.28
CA VAL A 7 10.77 7.46 -4.28
C VAL A 7 12.25 7.82 -4.31
N SER A 8 12.86 7.92 -5.49
CA SER A 8 14.26 8.32 -5.66
C SER A 8 14.51 9.72 -5.10
N LEU A 9 13.63 10.69 -5.37
CA LEU A 9 13.77 12.06 -4.88
C LEU A 9 13.65 12.16 -3.36
N LEU A 10 12.74 11.37 -2.74
CA LEU A 10 12.63 11.28 -1.28
C LEU A 10 13.89 10.68 -0.63
N ASP A 11 14.45 9.63 -1.24
CA ASP A 11 15.68 8.98 -0.77
C ASP A 11 16.90 9.89 -0.92
N GLU A 12 17.05 10.56 -2.08
CA GLU A 12 18.12 11.52 -2.33
C GLU A 12 18.09 12.68 -1.32
N ARG A 13 16.91 13.25 -1.07
CA ARG A 13 16.70 14.31 -0.06
C ARG A 13 17.00 13.87 1.37
N SER A 14 17.03 12.56 1.63
CA SER A 14 17.34 12.01 2.96
C SER A 14 18.83 11.74 3.16
N LYS A 15 19.64 11.71 2.08
CA LYS A 15 21.08 11.42 2.11
C LYS A 15 21.95 12.67 2.04
N ALA A 16 21.51 13.72 1.34
CA ALA A 16 22.32 14.92 1.11
C ALA A 16 22.39 15.82 2.37
N PRO A 17 23.55 15.96 3.04
CA PRO A 17 23.64 16.65 4.34
C PRO A 17 23.58 18.19 4.27
N ALA A 18 23.79 18.79 3.09
CA ALA A 18 24.06 20.23 2.97
C ALA A 18 22.89 21.08 2.45
N GLU A 19 21.82 20.52 1.86
CA GLU A 19 20.89 21.35 1.06
C GLU A 19 19.38 21.25 1.33
N ARG A 20 18.83 20.30 2.11
CA ARG A 20 17.35 20.17 2.13
C ARG A 20 16.76 19.79 3.50
N THR A 21 16.41 20.83 4.25
CA THR A 21 15.51 20.75 5.42
C THR A 21 14.06 21.01 4.97
N PRO A 22 13.06 20.21 5.39
CA PRO A 22 13.14 18.94 6.14
C PRO A 22 13.16 17.71 5.21
N SER A 23 13.98 16.70 5.55
CA SER A 23 13.83 15.32 5.06
C SER A 23 12.63 14.64 5.74
N ILE A 24 12.05 13.60 5.11
CA ILE A 24 11.03 12.74 5.74
C ILE A 24 11.47 12.21 7.11
N MET A 25 12.79 12.00 7.30
CA MET A 25 13.38 11.49 8.54
C MET A 25 13.40 12.51 9.69
N GLN A 26 13.19 13.79 9.40
CA GLN A 26 13.25 14.89 10.38
C GLN A 26 11.88 15.50 10.68
N THR A 27 10.82 15.03 9.99
CA THR A 27 9.48 15.54 10.22
C THR A 27 8.97 15.14 11.63
N PRO A 28 8.34 16.06 12.38
CA PRO A 28 7.92 15.81 13.76
C PRO A 28 6.62 14.99 13.89
N SER A 29 5.91 14.71 12.80
CA SER A 29 4.69 13.89 12.83
C SER A 29 4.39 13.25 11.48
N MET A 30 3.68 12.12 11.51
CA MET A 30 3.29 11.38 10.31
C MET A 30 2.45 12.21 9.34
N TYR A 31 1.62 13.14 9.85
CA TYR A 31 0.85 14.08 9.01
C TYR A 31 1.78 15.01 8.22
N GLN A 32 2.81 15.56 8.87
CA GLN A 32 3.77 16.42 8.20
C GLN A 32 4.62 15.63 7.20
N THR A 33 4.95 14.37 7.50
CA THR A 33 5.59 13.47 6.53
C THR A 33 4.69 13.22 5.33
N ALA A 34 3.40 12.92 5.53
CA ALA A 34 2.44 12.71 4.44
C ALA A 34 2.30 13.95 3.55
N ARG A 35 2.27 15.16 4.14
CA ARG A 35 2.29 16.43 3.40
C ARG A 35 3.56 16.62 2.57
N LEU A 36 4.72 16.27 3.10
CA LEU A 36 5.98 16.32 2.37
C LEU A 36 5.98 15.34 1.19
N VAL A 37 5.51 14.10 1.40
CA VAL A 37 5.37 13.11 0.31
C VAL A 37 4.41 13.64 -0.75
N GLY A 38 3.24 14.16 -0.37
CA GLY A 38 2.27 14.75 -1.31
C GLY A 38 2.83 15.93 -2.12
N ASN A 39 3.60 16.83 -1.49
CA ASN A 39 4.30 17.90 -2.20
C ASN A 39 5.33 17.34 -3.21
N THR A 40 6.02 16.26 -2.86
CA THR A 40 6.98 15.61 -3.75
C THR A 40 6.29 14.93 -4.94
N VAL A 41 5.11 14.34 -4.73
CA VAL A 41 4.27 13.81 -5.82
C VAL A 41 3.90 14.92 -6.80
N LYS A 42 3.38 16.06 -6.31
CA LYS A 42 3.06 17.22 -7.15
C LYS A 42 4.25 17.70 -7.96
N GLU A 43 5.40 17.84 -7.31
CA GLU A 43 6.64 18.32 -7.93
C GLU A 43 7.06 17.41 -9.09
N VAL A 44 7.07 16.09 -8.88
CA VAL A 44 7.46 15.13 -9.92
C VAL A 44 6.47 15.12 -11.07
N ILE A 45 5.16 15.17 -10.80
CA ILE A 45 4.14 15.21 -11.86
C ILE A 45 4.27 16.48 -12.69
N ALA A 46 4.42 17.64 -12.04
CA ALA A 46 4.59 18.93 -12.72
C ALA A 46 5.84 18.96 -13.61
N ASN A 47 6.94 18.32 -13.18
CA ASN A 47 8.18 18.25 -13.95
C ASN A 47 8.15 17.16 -15.06
N SER A 48 7.21 16.22 -15.00
CA SER A 48 7.11 15.12 -15.97
C SER A 48 6.16 15.43 -17.14
N ALA A 49 5.24 16.39 -16.97
CA ALA A 49 4.29 16.76 -18.02
C ALA A 49 4.97 17.65 -19.09
N PRO A 50 5.03 17.23 -20.38
CA PRO A 50 5.46 18.10 -21.46
C PRO A 50 4.54 19.33 -21.57
N VAL A 51 5.09 20.48 -21.94
CA VAL A 51 4.31 21.71 -22.18
C VAL A 51 3.20 21.42 -23.18
N GLY A 52 1.94 21.50 -22.75
CA GLY A 52 0.75 21.29 -23.58
C GLY A 52 0.07 19.92 -23.49
N GLN A 53 0.60 18.96 -22.72
CA GLN A 53 -0.12 17.71 -22.38
C GLN A 53 -0.77 17.80 -21.00
N SER A 54 -1.93 17.15 -20.82
CA SER A 54 -2.60 17.09 -19.53
C SER A 54 -1.78 16.23 -18.54
N ALA A 55 -1.70 16.69 -17.30
CA ALA A 55 -0.99 16.00 -16.21
C ALA A 55 -1.57 14.59 -15.90
N ASP A 56 -2.77 14.28 -16.40
CA ASP A 56 -3.48 13.02 -16.18
C ASP A 56 -2.68 11.79 -16.67
N ALA A 57 -1.89 11.96 -17.73
CA ALA A 57 -1.05 10.90 -18.30
C ALA A 57 0.10 10.46 -17.37
N PHE A 58 0.41 11.24 -16.33
CA PHE A 58 1.53 11.01 -15.42
C PHE A 58 1.11 10.80 -13.96
N SER A 59 -0.17 10.49 -13.72
CA SER A 59 -0.73 10.33 -12.37
C SER A 59 -0.09 9.17 -11.58
N ALA A 60 0.05 9.37 -10.27
CA ALA A 60 0.53 8.37 -9.33
C ALA A 60 -0.15 8.56 -7.97
N SER A 61 -0.49 7.44 -7.31
CA SER A 61 -1.03 7.43 -5.96
C SER A 61 -0.16 6.57 -5.06
N PHE A 62 -0.13 6.90 -3.77
CA PHE A 62 0.73 6.24 -2.79
C PHE A 62 -0.06 5.93 -1.53
N ILE A 63 0.23 4.78 -0.93
CA ILE A 63 -0.12 4.54 0.47
C ILE A 63 1.13 4.81 1.29
N PHE A 64 1.01 5.70 2.26
CA PHE A 64 2.08 6.07 3.17
C PHE A 64 1.69 5.75 4.60
N GLY A 65 2.46 4.94 5.30
CA GLY A 65 2.15 4.54 6.68
C GLY A 65 3.38 4.20 7.49
N GLY A 66 3.20 4.19 8.81
CA GLY A 66 4.27 3.95 9.77
C GLY A 66 3.95 4.57 11.12
N GLN A 67 4.99 4.80 11.93
CA GLN A 67 4.86 5.38 13.26
C GLN A 67 6.10 6.21 13.61
N ILE A 68 5.87 7.36 14.25
CA ILE A 68 6.91 8.18 14.87
C ILE A 68 6.82 7.99 16.38
N ARG A 69 7.97 7.99 17.06
CA ARG A 69 8.05 7.75 18.50
C ARG A 69 7.17 8.74 19.27
N GLY A 70 6.32 8.22 20.15
CA GLY A 70 5.39 9.01 20.95
C GLY A 70 4.03 9.27 20.27
N THR A 71 3.79 8.74 19.08
CA THR A 71 2.47 8.82 18.40
C THR A 71 1.95 7.44 18.05
N GLU A 72 0.65 7.33 17.79
CA GLU A 72 0.03 6.13 17.22
C GLU A 72 0.53 5.85 15.79
N PRO A 73 0.47 4.58 15.32
CA PRO A 73 0.63 4.27 13.90
C PRO A 73 -0.44 4.96 13.07
N ARG A 74 -0.05 5.49 11.90
CA ARG A 74 -0.96 6.22 11.01
C ARG A 74 -0.78 5.75 9.56
N LEU A 75 -1.86 5.77 8.79
CA LEU A 75 -1.90 5.33 7.39
C LEU A 75 -2.64 6.35 6.53
N PHE A 76 -2.02 6.76 5.43
CA PHE A 76 -2.51 7.80 4.52
C PHE A 76 -2.60 7.29 3.09
N LEU A 77 -3.61 7.74 2.36
CA LEU A 77 -3.71 7.62 0.91
C LEU A 77 -3.40 8.98 0.29
N ILE A 78 -2.34 9.06 -0.49
CA ILE A 78 -1.86 10.26 -1.17
C ILE A 78 -2.32 10.21 -2.62
N TYR A 79 -3.06 11.23 -3.04
CA TYR A 79 -3.59 11.38 -4.39
C TYR A 79 -2.58 12.07 -5.32
N PRO A 80 -2.75 11.97 -6.66
CA PRO A 80 -1.89 12.66 -7.63
C PRO A 80 -1.82 14.18 -7.41
N GLU A 81 -2.91 14.78 -6.91
CA GLU A 81 -3.01 16.18 -6.55
C GLU A 81 -2.32 16.50 -5.21
N GLY A 82 -1.52 15.58 -4.65
CA GLY A 82 -0.71 15.71 -3.44
C GLY A 82 -1.46 16.00 -2.14
N ASN A 83 -2.79 16.12 -2.18
CA ASN A 83 -3.64 16.00 -1.01
C ASN A 83 -3.72 14.52 -0.59
N PHE A 84 -4.21 14.29 0.62
CA PHE A 84 -4.29 12.95 1.19
C PHE A 84 -5.44 12.84 2.19
N ILE A 85 -5.89 11.62 2.39
CA ILE A 85 -6.80 11.22 3.47
C ILE A 85 -6.10 10.22 4.39
N GLU A 86 -6.65 10.03 5.57
CA GLU A 86 -6.16 9.11 6.59
C GLU A 86 -7.21 8.05 6.90
N THR A 87 -6.77 6.86 7.29
CA THR A 87 -7.68 5.83 7.82
C THR A 87 -8.35 6.29 9.11
N CYS A 88 -9.55 5.78 9.34
CA CYS A 88 -10.27 5.90 10.61
C CYS A 88 -10.94 4.56 10.94
N ASP A 89 -11.64 4.48 12.07
CA ASP A 89 -12.31 3.25 12.49
C ASP A 89 -13.36 2.78 11.44
N ASP A 90 -14.05 3.72 10.79
CA ASP A 90 -15.01 3.42 9.72
C ASP A 90 -14.35 3.03 8.38
N THR A 91 -13.07 3.37 8.18
CA THR A 91 -12.32 3.07 6.95
C THR A 91 -10.88 2.68 7.31
N PRO A 92 -10.66 1.42 7.74
CA PRO A 92 -9.40 0.99 8.35
C PRO A 92 -8.32 0.56 7.34
N PHE A 93 -8.61 0.62 6.04
CA PHE A 93 -7.65 0.20 5.00
C PHE A 93 -7.77 1.05 3.73
N PHE A 94 -6.70 1.07 2.96
CA PHE A 94 -6.66 1.64 1.61
C PHE A 94 -6.20 0.62 0.59
N GLN A 95 -6.59 0.83 -0.67
CA GLN A 95 -6.11 0.07 -1.82
C GLN A 95 -5.78 1.05 -2.95
N ILE A 96 -4.75 0.75 -3.74
CA ILE A 96 -4.36 1.50 -4.95
C ILE A 96 -4.14 0.52 -6.12
N GLY A 97 -4.20 1.02 -7.35
CA GLY A 97 -4.13 0.18 -8.57
C GLY A 97 -5.45 -0.52 -8.89
N GLU A 98 -5.40 -1.81 -9.24
CA GLU A 98 -6.58 -2.62 -9.56
C GLU A 98 -7.27 -3.16 -8.31
N THR A 99 -8.13 -2.34 -7.70
CA THR A 99 -8.67 -2.61 -6.35
C THR A 99 -9.99 -3.38 -6.34
N LYS A 100 -10.75 -3.35 -7.43
CA LYS A 100 -12.16 -3.76 -7.47
C LYS A 100 -12.37 -5.27 -7.21
N TYR A 101 -11.45 -6.12 -7.66
CA TYR A 101 -11.61 -7.58 -7.62
C TYR A 101 -11.41 -8.18 -6.23
N GLY A 102 -10.40 -7.71 -5.49
CA GLY A 102 -10.09 -8.18 -4.14
C GLY A 102 -10.86 -7.47 -3.02
N LYS A 103 -11.49 -6.32 -3.30
CA LYS A 103 -12.22 -5.55 -2.28
C LYS A 103 -13.37 -6.31 -1.61
N PRO A 104 -14.22 -7.08 -2.31
CA PRO A 104 -15.39 -7.73 -1.68
C PRO A 104 -15.04 -8.68 -0.55
N ILE A 105 -13.93 -9.43 -0.62
CA ILE A 105 -13.55 -10.34 0.46
C ILE A 105 -13.07 -9.58 1.70
N ILE A 106 -12.31 -8.48 1.51
CA ILE A 106 -11.89 -7.62 2.62
C ILE A 106 -13.12 -7.05 3.32
N VAL A 107 -14.06 -6.47 2.58
CA VAL A 107 -15.27 -5.85 3.15
C VAL A 107 -16.16 -6.86 3.89
N ARG A 108 -16.18 -8.13 3.48
CA ARG A 108 -17.04 -9.15 4.08
C ARG A 108 -16.43 -9.88 5.27
N ALA A 109 -15.10 -10.03 5.29
CA ALA A 109 -14.44 -10.90 6.24
C ALA A 109 -13.56 -10.13 7.25
N TYR A 110 -13.17 -8.88 6.97
CA TYR A 110 -12.32 -8.12 7.87
C TYR A 110 -12.99 -7.90 9.24
N GLU A 111 -12.23 -8.15 10.29
CA GLU A 111 -12.59 -7.83 11.68
C GLU A 111 -11.42 -7.10 12.34
N PRO A 112 -11.66 -6.03 13.15
CA PRO A 112 -10.59 -5.28 13.82
C PRO A 112 -9.70 -6.12 14.74
N THR A 113 -10.23 -7.25 15.24
CA THR A 113 -9.56 -8.16 16.18
C THR A 113 -8.78 -9.29 15.50
N MET A 114 -8.72 -9.30 14.16
CA MET A 114 -7.97 -10.32 13.42
C MET A 114 -6.52 -10.42 13.89
N THR A 115 -6.06 -11.66 14.05
CA THR A 115 -4.64 -11.95 14.25
C THR A 115 -3.85 -11.65 12.97
N PHE A 116 -2.53 -11.47 13.12
CA PHE A 116 -1.64 -11.30 11.96
C PHE A 116 -1.81 -12.41 10.91
N ALA A 117 -1.97 -13.67 11.34
CA ALA A 117 -2.13 -14.81 10.43
C ALA A 117 -3.45 -14.73 9.64
N GLU A 118 -4.55 -14.31 10.28
CA GLU A 118 -5.85 -14.12 9.64
C GLU A 118 -5.81 -12.95 8.66
N THR A 119 -5.22 -11.81 9.06
CA THR A 119 -5.05 -10.65 8.16
C THR A 119 -4.19 -11.00 6.95
N ALA A 120 -3.06 -11.70 7.15
CA ALA A 120 -2.20 -12.13 6.05
C ALA A 120 -2.94 -13.08 5.09
N LYS A 121 -3.72 -14.02 5.63
CA LYS A 121 -4.56 -14.93 4.82
C LYS A 121 -5.62 -14.15 4.03
N LEU A 122 -6.33 -13.22 4.67
CA LEU A 122 -7.34 -12.36 4.03
C LEU A 122 -6.73 -11.57 2.85
N LEU A 123 -5.56 -10.96 3.05
CA LEU A 123 -4.86 -10.22 2.01
C LEU A 123 -4.41 -11.13 0.86
N MET A 124 -3.94 -12.35 1.14
CA MET A 124 -3.60 -13.33 0.10
C MET A 124 -4.82 -13.71 -0.74
N VAL A 125 -5.98 -13.94 -0.13
CA VAL A 125 -7.23 -14.24 -0.84
C VAL A 125 -7.70 -13.05 -1.69
N SER A 126 -7.57 -11.83 -1.17
CA SER A 126 -7.84 -10.60 -1.92
C SER A 126 -6.95 -10.50 -3.17
N PHE A 127 -5.64 -10.73 -3.03
CA PHE A 127 -4.71 -10.72 -4.17
C PHE A 127 -4.96 -11.88 -5.14
N ASP A 128 -5.26 -13.08 -4.66
CA ASP A 128 -5.58 -14.24 -5.51
C ASP A 128 -6.76 -13.96 -6.43
N SER A 129 -7.83 -13.37 -5.88
CA SER A 129 -9.02 -12.97 -6.64
C SER A 129 -8.68 -11.95 -7.73
N THR A 130 -7.82 -10.98 -7.42
CA THR A 130 -7.36 -9.97 -8.37
C THR A 130 -6.48 -10.55 -9.47
N ILE A 131 -5.47 -11.37 -9.11
CA ILE A 131 -4.53 -11.98 -10.06
C ILE A 131 -5.26 -12.90 -11.05
N LYS A 132 -6.24 -13.68 -10.58
CA LYS A 132 -7.05 -14.55 -11.45
C LYS A 132 -7.97 -13.77 -12.41
N SER A 133 -8.28 -12.51 -12.10
CA SER A 133 -9.25 -11.71 -12.86
C SER A 133 -8.63 -10.61 -13.71
N ASN A 134 -7.39 -10.20 -13.43
CA ASN A 134 -6.73 -9.10 -14.14
C ASN A 134 -5.21 -9.33 -14.27
N LEU A 135 -4.74 -9.45 -15.51
CA LEU A 135 -3.34 -9.75 -15.86
C LEU A 135 -2.35 -8.62 -15.52
N SER A 136 -2.83 -7.42 -15.19
CA SER A 136 -1.95 -6.31 -14.75
C SER A 136 -1.44 -6.49 -13.31
N VAL A 137 -2.03 -7.42 -12.55
CA VAL A 137 -1.60 -7.76 -11.20
C VAL A 137 -1.04 -9.18 -11.19
N GLY A 138 0.14 -9.36 -10.59
CA GLY A 138 0.83 -10.64 -10.60
C GLY A 138 1.83 -10.81 -9.47
N LEU A 139 2.32 -12.04 -9.33
CA LEU A 139 3.41 -12.39 -8.43
C LEU A 139 4.77 -11.89 -9.00
N PRO A 140 5.78 -11.65 -8.13
CA PRO A 140 5.75 -11.82 -6.68
C PRO A 140 5.05 -10.68 -5.93
N LEU A 141 4.48 -11.00 -4.77
CA LEU A 141 3.93 -10.01 -3.82
C LEU A 141 4.94 -9.76 -2.69
N ASP A 142 5.03 -8.53 -2.20
CA ASP A 142 5.81 -8.19 -1.01
C ASP A 142 4.84 -7.90 0.16
N LEU A 143 5.01 -8.63 1.26
CA LEU A 143 4.26 -8.47 2.51
C LEU A 143 5.19 -7.92 3.60
N LEU A 144 4.74 -6.90 4.30
CA LEU A 144 5.41 -6.33 5.47
C LEU A 144 4.41 -6.18 6.61
N PHE A 145 4.83 -6.58 7.81
CA PHE A 145 4.11 -6.38 9.04
C PHE A 145 4.89 -5.44 9.95
N TYR A 146 4.19 -4.43 10.44
CA TYR A 146 4.70 -3.45 11.39
C TYR A 146 3.89 -3.55 12.67
N GLU A 147 4.55 -3.94 13.75
CA GLU A 147 3.92 -4.03 15.07
C GLU A 147 4.05 -2.69 15.79
N ARG A 148 2.94 -2.24 16.38
CA ARG A 148 2.84 -0.97 17.11
C ARG A 148 3.94 -0.86 18.17
N ASP A 149 4.52 0.34 18.30
CA ASP A 149 5.53 0.71 19.29
C ASP A 149 6.88 -0.04 19.20
N THR A 150 7.06 -0.90 18.18
CA THR A 150 8.33 -1.61 17.98
C THR A 150 9.37 -0.78 17.23
N PHE A 151 8.94 0.16 16.37
CA PHE A 151 9.79 0.97 15.49
C PHE A 151 10.78 0.13 14.66
N LYS A 152 10.39 -1.11 14.34
CA LYS A 152 11.19 -2.07 13.58
C LYS A 152 10.32 -2.73 12.53
N ILE A 153 10.94 -3.16 11.43
CA ILE A 153 10.28 -4.06 10.49
C ILE A 153 10.23 -5.44 11.16
N GLY A 154 9.03 -5.89 11.55
CA GLY A 154 8.84 -7.15 12.24
C GLY A 154 8.94 -8.33 11.29
N PHE A 155 7.88 -8.58 10.53
CA PHE A 155 7.85 -9.64 9.52
C PHE A 155 7.91 -9.04 8.11
N ARG A 156 8.74 -9.62 7.25
CA ARG A 156 8.80 -9.27 5.83
C ARG A 156 8.92 -10.55 5.01
N LYS A 157 8.09 -10.71 3.99
CA LYS A 157 8.09 -11.88 3.11
C LYS A 157 7.83 -11.48 1.67
N ARG A 158 8.62 -12.02 0.76
CA ARG A 158 8.32 -11.97 -0.68
C ARG A 158 7.66 -13.28 -1.09
N ILE A 159 6.39 -13.21 -1.46
CA ILE A 159 5.56 -14.34 -1.88
C ILE A 159 5.76 -14.54 -3.38
N ARG A 160 6.36 -15.66 -3.76
CA ARG A 160 6.62 -16.02 -5.16
C ARG A 160 5.55 -17.01 -5.67
N GLY A 161 5.54 -17.26 -6.98
CA GLY A 161 4.63 -18.23 -7.63
C GLY A 161 4.69 -19.64 -7.04
N ASP A 162 5.83 -20.03 -6.50
CA ASP A 162 6.09 -21.34 -5.91
C ASP A 162 5.91 -21.37 -4.38
N ASP A 163 5.48 -20.27 -3.75
CA ASP A 163 5.24 -20.22 -2.30
C ASP A 163 4.17 -21.24 -1.90
N ARG A 164 4.56 -22.20 -1.05
CA ARG A 164 3.67 -23.32 -0.67
C ARG A 164 2.43 -22.84 0.07
N TYR A 165 2.59 -21.89 0.99
CA TYR A 165 1.48 -21.38 1.79
C TYR A 165 0.51 -20.56 0.93
N TYR A 166 1.01 -19.72 0.01
CA TYR A 166 0.15 -19.00 -0.92
C TYR A 166 -0.67 -19.95 -1.82
N ARG A 167 -0.03 -21.02 -2.34
CA ARG A 167 -0.73 -22.04 -3.14
C ARG A 167 -1.81 -22.76 -2.34
N GLU A 168 -1.50 -23.16 -1.11
CA GLU A 168 -2.48 -23.80 -0.21
C GLU A 168 -3.70 -22.89 0.04
N ILE A 169 -3.50 -21.59 0.27
CA ILE A 169 -4.60 -20.63 0.41
C ILE A 169 -5.39 -20.47 -0.90
N SER A 170 -4.71 -20.32 -2.04
CA SER A 170 -5.36 -20.14 -3.35
C SER A 170 -6.21 -21.35 -3.76
N ASP A 171 -5.67 -22.56 -3.60
CA ASP A 171 -6.35 -23.82 -3.94
C ASP A 171 -7.50 -24.06 -2.96
N GLY A 172 -7.24 -23.96 -1.65
CA GLY A 172 -8.25 -24.17 -0.62
C GLY A 172 -9.41 -23.18 -0.73
N TRP A 173 -9.14 -21.91 -1.04
CA TRP A 173 -10.18 -20.91 -1.26
C TRP A 173 -11.03 -21.21 -2.50
N SER A 174 -10.38 -21.62 -3.59
CA SER A 174 -11.08 -21.99 -4.84
C SER A 174 -12.02 -23.17 -4.63
N ASP A 175 -11.58 -24.18 -3.87
CA ASP A 175 -12.39 -25.36 -3.57
C ASP A 175 -13.53 -25.03 -2.59
N ALA A 176 -13.28 -24.20 -1.58
CA ALA A 176 -14.30 -23.73 -0.65
C ALA A 176 -15.42 -22.97 -1.39
N LEU A 177 -15.07 -22.07 -2.32
CA LEU A 177 -16.05 -21.34 -3.12
C LEU A 177 -16.89 -22.25 -4.02
N LYS A 178 -16.25 -23.20 -4.71
CA LYS A 178 -16.96 -24.19 -5.54
C LYS A 178 -17.89 -25.06 -4.70
N SER A 179 -17.43 -25.47 -3.52
CA SER A 179 -18.25 -26.25 -2.59
C SER A 179 -19.45 -25.43 -2.12
N ALA A 180 -19.25 -24.22 -1.62
CA ALA A 180 -20.33 -23.35 -1.17
C ALA A 180 -21.38 -23.13 -2.27
N PHE A 181 -20.96 -22.84 -3.50
CA PHE A 181 -21.87 -22.67 -4.64
C PHE A 181 -22.71 -23.91 -4.96
N LYS A 182 -22.12 -25.12 -4.85
CA LYS A 182 -22.85 -26.38 -5.07
C LYS A 182 -23.89 -26.70 -3.99
N HIS A 183 -23.78 -26.08 -2.82
CA HIS A 183 -24.68 -26.31 -1.68
C HIS A 183 -25.72 -25.18 -1.50
N LEU A 184 -25.79 -24.23 -2.44
CA LEU A 184 -26.88 -23.26 -2.56
C LEU A 184 -28.01 -23.84 -3.40
#